data_AF-A0A2H6NDI0-F1
#
_entry.id   AF-A0A2H6NDI0-F1
#
_cell.length_a   1.000
_cell.length_b   1.000
_cell.length_c   1.000
_cell.angle_alpha   90.00
_cell.angle_beta   90.00
_cell.angle_gamma   90.00
#
_symmetry.space_group_name_H-M   'P 1'
#
loop_
_entity.id
_entity.type
_entity.pdbx_description
1 polymer ?
#
loop_
_entity_poly.entity_id
_entity_poly.type
_entity_poly.pdbx_seq_one_letter_code
_entity_poly.pdbx_strand_id
1 'polypeptide(L)'
;VSEKSGTETWQKQNILLHVLSRSTGKSKIETNNLRLSCVALALALVQRCTVLYGELPSFREIMGPVRLLLSSLVLQATKYPPQLQELHQSVLEKLDVPGTYRPLVCDKRKPVPLKLYTPKIVKVLEFGRKQGSSKQEQERQRLVHKHRRELKGAVREIRRDNQFLAKMQLAEVMERDSERKRKVKQLFQSLAQQEGDWKALKRKKR
;
A
#
# COMPACT_ATOMS: atom_id res chain seq x y z
N VAL A 1 -70.26 21.90 21.26
CA VAL A 1 -69.76 22.64 20.07
C VAL A 1 -69.86 21.68 18.90
N SER A 2 -70.80 21.73 17.97
CA SER A 2 -71.73 22.76 17.51
C SER A 2 -73.04 22.07 17.09
N GLU A 3 -74.15 22.82 17.04
CA GLU A 3 -75.42 22.40 16.45
C GLU A 3 -75.22 21.96 14.99
N LYS A 4 -75.98 20.95 14.55
CA LYS A 4 -75.94 20.35 13.19
C LYS A 4 -76.08 21.39 12.07
N SER A 5 -76.70 22.54 12.34
CA SER A 5 -76.88 23.66 11.41
C SER A 5 -75.57 24.36 11.00
N GLY A 6 -74.52 24.31 11.84
CA GLY A 6 -73.26 25.00 11.56
C GLY A 6 -72.31 24.22 10.64
N THR A 7 -72.40 22.89 10.62
CA THR A 7 -71.55 22.03 9.77
C THR A 7 -71.96 22.03 8.31
N GLU A 8 -73.23 22.33 8.00
CA GLU A 8 -73.78 22.33 6.64
C GLU A 8 -73.50 23.63 5.87
N THR A 9 -73.17 24.72 6.57
CA THR A 9 -72.95 26.04 5.97
C THR A 9 -71.48 26.37 5.70
N TRP A 10 -70.55 25.49 6.10
CA TRP A 10 -69.13 25.74 5.90
C TRP A 10 -68.71 25.41 4.46
N GLN A 11 -68.15 26.41 3.77
CA GLN A 11 -67.45 26.23 2.50
C GLN A 11 -65.98 26.61 2.67
N LYS A 12 -65.10 25.87 2.01
CA LYS A 12 -63.66 26.16 1.99
C LYS A 12 -63.41 27.55 1.38
N GLN A 13 -63.00 28.49 2.21
CA GLN A 13 -62.59 29.83 1.80
C GLN A 13 -61.09 30.03 2.04
N ASN A 14 -60.40 30.67 1.09
CA ASN A 14 -59.01 31.07 1.27
C ASN A 14 -58.96 32.34 2.14
N ILE A 15 -58.78 32.15 3.44
CA ILE A 15 -58.72 33.26 4.40
C ILE A 15 -57.30 33.83 4.40
N LEU A 16 -57.19 35.15 4.23
CA LEU A 16 -55.91 35.86 4.36
C LEU A 16 -55.49 35.91 5.84
N LEU A 17 -54.20 35.71 6.12
CA LEU A 17 -53.65 35.67 7.48
C LEU A 17 -53.97 36.92 8.32
N HIS A 18 -54.11 38.09 7.71
CA HIS A 18 -54.46 39.34 8.40
C HIS A 18 -55.91 39.38 8.90
N VAL A 19 -56.80 38.57 8.32
CA VAL A 19 -58.21 38.45 8.74
C VAL A 19 -58.33 37.60 10.00
N LEU A 20 -57.43 36.62 10.16
CA LEU A 20 -57.36 35.75 11.33
C LEU A 20 -56.91 36.49 12.60
N SER A 21 -56.02 37.48 12.48
CA SER A 21 -55.53 38.26 13.63
C SER A 21 -56.51 39.34 14.12
N ARG A 22 -57.49 39.73 13.30
CA ARG A 22 -58.43 40.83 13.59
C ARG A 22 -59.86 40.40 13.87
N SER A 23 -60.23 39.15 13.58
CA SER A 23 -61.62 38.68 13.70
C SER A 23 -61.91 38.10 15.09
N THR A 24 -62.43 38.94 15.99
CA THR A 24 -63.26 38.47 17.10
C THR A 24 -64.68 38.30 16.57
N GLY A 25 -65.04 37.09 16.13
CA GLY A 25 -66.34 36.81 15.50
C GLY A 25 -67.52 37.29 16.37
N LYS A 26 -68.51 37.95 15.75
CA LYS A 26 -69.65 38.55 16.46
C LYS A 26 -70.70 37.49 16.85
N SER A 27 -70.67 36.31 16.19
CA SER A 27 -71.56 35.15 16.44
C SER A 27 -70.80 33.83 16.64
N LYS A 28 -71.35 32.91 17.45
CA LYS A 28 -70.78 31.56 17.70
C LYS A 28 -70.59 30.74 16.41
N ILE A 29 -71.44 30.94 15.40
CA ILE A 29 -71.35 30.22 14.11
C ILE A 29 -70.15 30.70 13.30
N GLU A 30 -69.94 32.02 13.23
CA GLU A 30 -68.80 32.62 12.52
C GLU A 30 -67.46 32.19 13.14
N THR A 31 -67.38 32.18 14.48
CA THR A 31 -66.16 31.70 15.18
C THR A 31 -65.88 30.22 14.93
N ASN A 32 -66.91 29.37 14.83
CA ASN A 32 -66.74 27.97 14.48
C ASN A 32 -66.31 27.79 13.01
N ASN A 33 -66.88 28.55 12.08
CA ASN A 33 -66.48 28.55 10.68
C ASN A 33 -65.02 29.01 10.50
N LEU A 34 -64.60 30.04 11.23
CA LEU A 34 -63.19 30.48 11.25
C LEU A 34 -62.27 29.38 11.78
N ARG A 35 -62.63 28.70 12.88
CA ARG A 35 -61.86 27.59 13.44
C ARG A 35 -61.73 26.43 12.45
N LEU A 36 -62.81 26.06 11.76
CA LEU A 36 -62.79 25.03 10.72
C LEU A 36 -61.90 25.43 9.54
N SER A 37 -61.96 26.68 9.12
CA SER A 37 -61.08 27.21 8.06
C SER A 37 -59.61 27.26 8.48
N CYS A 38 -59.29 27.53 9.76
CA CYS A 38 -57.92 27.44 10.27
C CYS A 38 -57.37 26.02 10.17
N VAL A 39 -58.18 25.03 10.56
CA VAL A 39 -57.79 23.62 10.48
C VAL A 39 -57.61 23.19 9.02
N ALA A 40 -58.52 23.58 8.13
CA ALA A 40 -58.40 23.33 6.70
C ALA A 40 -57.11 23.95 6.12
N LEU A 41 -56.77 25.17 6.52
CA LEU A 41 -55.55 25.85 6.08
C LEU A 41 -54.30 25.14 6.63
N ALA A 42 -54.30 24.76 7.91
CA ALA A 42 -53.20 24.00 8.51
C ALA A 42 -52.98 22.66 7.81
N LEU A 43 -54.04 21.91 7.52
CA LEU A 43 -53.96 20.65 6.76
C LEU A 43 -53.45 20.88 5.33
N ALA A 44 -53.90 21.95 4.66
CA ALA A 44 -53.43 22.30 3.32
C ALA A 44 -51.93 22.69 3.32
N LEU A 45 -51.46 23.38 4.35
CA LEU A 45 -50.04 23.69 4.52
C LEU A 45 -49.23 22.42 4.75
N VAL A 46 -49.69 21.51 5.61
CA VAL A 46 -49.04 20.21 5.83
C VAL A 46 -48.97 19.43 4.52
N GLN A 47 -50.05 19.39 3.74
CA GLN A 47 -50.08 18.75 2.42
C GLN A 47 -49.06 19.36 1.43
N ARG A 48 -48.83 20.67 1.52
CA ARG A 48 -47.81 21.35 0.71
C ARG A 48 -46.40 21.00 1.19
N CYS A 49 -46.18 20.93 2.50
CA CYS A 49 -44.92 20.50 3.10
C CYS A 49 -44.57 19.06 2.72
N THR A 50 -45.54 18.14 2.62
CA THR A 50 -45.26 16.76 2.19
C THR A 50 -44.72 16.71 0.76
N VAL A 51 -45.20 17.59 -0.13
CA VAL A 51 -44.71 17.67 -1.51
C VAL A 51 -43.33 18.32 -1.58
N LEU A 52 -43.11 19.40 -0.82
CA LEU A 52 -41.84 20.14 -0.85
C LEU A 52 -40.68 19.38 -0.21
N TYR A 53 -40.94 18.64 0.86
CA TYR A 53 -39.90 18.00 1.68
C TYR A 53 -39.84 16.48 1.49
N GLY A 54 -40.69 15.90 0.64
CA GLY A 54 -40.78 14.45 0.45
C GLY A 54 -39.49 13.79 -0.05
N GLU A 55 -38.63 14.52 -0.75
CA GLU A 55 -37.35 14.02 -1.26
C GLU A 55 -36.23 13.98 -0.21
N LEU A 56 -36.44 14.61 0.95
CA LEU A 56 -35.42 14.67 1.99
C LEU A 56 -35.26 13.31 2.71
N PRO A 57 -34.02 12.87 2.97
CA PRO A 57 -33.77 11.60 3.66
C PRO A 57 -34.29 11.59 5.11
N SER A 58 -34.40 12.77 5.73
CA SER A 58 -34.91 12.95 7.10
C SER A 58 -36.41 13.24 7.19
N PHE A 59 -37.14 13.20 6.07
CA PHE A 59 -38.55 13.56 6.01
C PHE A 59 -39.43 12.81 7.02
N ARG A 60 -39.22 11.49 7.17
CA ARG A 60 -39.99 10.64 8.08
C ARG A 60 -39.82 11.04 9.55
N GLU A 61 -38.61 11.39 9.96
CA GLU A 61 -38.34 11.77 11.36
C GLU A 61 -38.99 13.13 11.69
N ILE A 62 -38.97 14.06 10.73
CA ILE A 62 -39.56 15.40 10.89
C ILE A 62 -41.10 15.33 10.89
N MET A 63 -41.68 14.53 9.99
CA MET A 63 -43.14 14.44 9.83
C MET A 63 -43.81 13.37 10.71
N GLY A 64 -43.02 12.49 11.34
CA GLY A 64 -43.48 11.48 12.29
C GLY A 64 -44.38 12.00 13.41
N PRO A 65 -43.99 13.03 14.19
CA PRO A 65 -44.85 13.58 15.24
C PRO A 65 -46.15 14.17 14.68
N VAL A 66 -46.12 14.78 13.49
CA VAL A 66 -47.31 15.33 12.83
C VAL A 66 -48.27 14.22 12.42
N ARG A 67 -47.76 13.10 11.89
CA ARG A 67 -48.56 11.91 11.59
C ARG A 67 -49.21 11.32 12.84
N LEU A 68 -48.47 11.23 13.95
CA LEU A 68 -49.01 10.75 15.23
C LEU A 68 -50.12 11.66 15.76
N LEU A 69 -49.93 12.97 15.66
CA LEU A 69 -50.95 13.94 16.04
C LEU A 69 -52.20 13.81 15.14
N LEU A 70 -52.03 13.73 13.83
CA LEU A 70 -53.15 13.61 12.88
C LEU A 70 -53.90 12.28 13.02
N SER A 71 -53.21 11.17 13.35
CA SER A 71 -53.86 9.88 13.62
C SER A 71 -54.57 9.84 14.96
N SER A 72 -54.05 10.53 15.98
CA SER A 72 -54.74 10.69 17.28
C SER A 72 -55.99 11.57 17.18
N LEU A 73 -55.97 12.54 16.25
CA LEU A 73 -57.11 13.39 15.92
C LEU A 73 -58.07 12.62 15.01
N VAL A 74 -58.82 11.68 15.58
CA VAL A 74 -59.93 11.04 14.89
C VAL A 74 -61.03 12.09 14.69
N LEU A 75 -61.05 12.72 13.52
CA LEU A 75 -62.15 13.58 13.07
C LEU A 75 -63.40 12.70 12.93
N GLN A 76 -64.16 12.58 14.01
CA GLN A 76 -65.41 11.82 14.02
C GLN A 76 -66.36 12.40 12.97
N ALA A 77 -66.90 11.51 12.12
CA ALA A 77 -67.72 11.87 10.96
C ALA A 77 -68.94 12.77 11.27
N THR A 78 -69.37 12.78 12.54
CA THR A 78 -70.56 13.50 13.02
C THR A 78 -70.31 14.96 13.38
N LYS A 79 -69.06 15.43 13.47
CA LYS A 79 -68.72 16.78 13.98
C LYS A 79 -68.04 17.70 12.97
N TYR A 80 -67.57 17.15 11.85
CA TYR A 80 -66.75 17.89 10.88
C TYR A 80 -67.31 17.75 9.46
N PRO A 81 -67.21 18.78 8.62
CA PRO A 81 -67.69 18.73 7.24
C PRO A 81 -66.91 17.70 6.41
N PRO A 82 -67.54 17.06 5.40
CA PRO A 82 -66.96 15.96 4.63
C PRO A 82 -65.67 16.36 3.89
N GLN A 83 -65.63 17.59 3.37
CA GLN A 83 -64.45 18.16 2.70
C GLN A 83 -63.20 18.17 3.60
N LEU A 84 -63.36 18.39 4.90
CA LEU A 84 -62.23 18.40 5.85
C LEU A 84 -61.75 16.97 6.14
N GLN A 85 -62.67 16.01 6.16
CA GLN A 85 -62.37 14.60 6.38
C GLN A 85 -61.58 14.03 5.19
N GLU A 86 -61.99 14.34 3.96
CA GLU A 86 -61.26 13.97 2.74
C GLU A 86 -59.84 14.55 2.72
N LEU A 87 -59.70 15.83 3.09
CA LEU A 87 -58.39 16.48 3.18
C LEU A 87 -57.50 15.84 4.25
N HIS A 88 -58.06 15.49 5.41
CA HIS A 88 -57.34 14.82 6.48
C HIS A 88 -56.86 13.42 6.06
N GLN A 89 -57.74 12.61 5.44
CA GLN A 89 -57.40 11.29 4.92
C GLN A 89 -56.31 11.39 3.84
N SER A 90 -56.47 12.30 2.88
CA SER A 90 -55.46 12.52 1.83
C SER A 90 -54.10 12.93 2.39
N VAL A 91 -54.06 13.74 3.44
CA VAL A 91 -52.81 14.12 4.11
C VAL A 91 -52.20 12.93 4.85
N LEU A 92 -53.02 12.12 5.52
CA LEU A 92 -52.56 10.96 6.28
C LEU A 92 -51.96 9.88 5.35
N GLU A 93 -52.59 9.63 4.20
CA GLU A 93 -52.05 8.75 3.16
C GLU A 93 -50.71 9.25 2.60
N LYS A 94 -50.60 10.56 2.33
CA LYS A 94 -49.35 11.17 1.83
C LYS A 94 -48.22 11.18 2.87
N LEU A 95 -48.55 11.05 4.16
CA LEU A 95 -47.58 10.93 5.24
C LEU A 95 -47.15 9.49 5.49
N ASP A 96 -47.92 8.50 5.02
CA ASP A 96 -47.65 7.08 5.18
C ASP A 96 -46.80 6.51 4.03
N VAL A 97 -45.68 7.17 3.77
CA VAL A 97 -44.74 6.72 2.73
C VAL A 97 -43.77 5.70 3.32
N PRO A 98 -43.68 4.47 2.76
CA PRO A 98 -42.69 3.49 3.19
C PRO A 98 -41.28 3.98 2.85
N GLY A 99 -40.55 4.45 3.86
CA GLY A 99 -39.20 4.98 3.68
C GLY A 99 -38.15 3.89 3.49
N THR A 100 -37.39 3.96 2.40
CA THR A 100 -36.12 3.22 2.27
C THR A 100 -35.03 3.96 3.02
N TYR A 101 -34.66 3.50 4.21
CA TYR A 101 -33.52 4.04 4.94
C TYR A 101 -32.22 3.59 4.27
N ARG A 102 -31.42 4.55 3.82
CA ARG A 102 -30.02 4.31 3.44
C ARG A 102 -29.13 4.87 4.54
N PRO A 103 -28.26 4.06 5.15
CA PRO A 103 -27.32 4.57 6.13
C PRO A 103 -26.39 5.60 5.48
N LEU A 104 -26.04 6.65 6.23
CA LEU A 104 -25.04 7.62 5.78
C LEU A 104 -23.68 6.90 5.64
N VAL A 105 -23.12 6.94 4.43
CA VAL A 105 -21.78 6.40 4.17
C VAL A 105 -20.84 7.57 4.01
N CYS A 106 -19.81 7.64 4.86
CA CYS A 106 -18.76 8.66 4.72
C CYS A 106 -18.07 8.53 3.35
N ASP A 107 -17.69 9.66 2.77
CA ASP A 107 -17.01 9.71 1.48
C ASP A 107 -15.75 8.82 1.49
N LYS A 108 -15.79 7.73 0.73
CA LYS A 108 -14.65 6.83 0.57
C LYS A 108 -13.63 7.49 -0.35
N ARG A 109 -12.44 7.80 0.17
CA ARG A 109 -11.33 8.29 -0.65
C ARG A 109 -10.75 7.14 -1.47
N LYS A 110 -10.37 7.42 -2.72
CA LYS A 110 -9.68 6.44 -3.57
C LYS A 110 -8.29 6.14 -2.99
N PRO A 111 -7.83 4.88 -2.99
CA PRO A 111 -6.50 4.54 -2.51
C PRO A 111 -5.41 5.19 -3.37
N VAL A 112 -4.31 5.61 -2.73
CA VAL A 112 -3.17 6.23 -3.42
C VAL A 112 -2.43 5.15 -4.23
N PRO A 113 -2.13 5.38 -5.52
CA PRO A 113 -1.40 4.40 -6.33
C PRO A 113 0.04 4.22 -5.82
N LEU A 114 0.59 3.03 -6.09
CA LEU A 114 1.97 2.69 -5.75
C LEU A 114 2.95 3.61 -6.50
N LYS A 115 4.02 4.00 -5.81
CA LYS A 115 5.09 4.82 -6.41
C LYS A 115 5.88 3.97 -7.41
N LEU A 116 5.88 4.40 -8.68
CA LEU A 116 6.68 3.78 -9.73
C LEU A 116 8.06 4.45 -9.79
N TYR A 117 9.13 3.65 -9.85
CA TYR A 117 10.50 4.13 -9.99
C TYR A 117 11.02 3.90 -11.40
N THR A 118 11.82 4.83 -11.91
CA THR A 118 12.44 4.70 -13.22
C THR A 118 13.74 3.87 -13.12
N PRO A 119 13.90 2.82 -13.95
CA PRO A 119 15.13 2.03 -13.93
C PRO A 119 16.31 2.84 -14.49
N LYS A 120 17.47 2.72 -13.84
CA LYS A 120 18.71 3.37 -14.28
C LYS A 120 19.39 2.50 -15.36
N ILE A 121 18.97 2.67 -16.60
CA ILE A 121 19.53 1.95 -17.76
C ILE A 121 20.74 2.72 -18.29
N VAL A 122 21.88 2.04 -18.42
CA VAL A 122 23.11 2.60 -19.03
C VAL A 122 23.32 1.91 -20.39
N LYS A 123 23.40 2.69 -21.47
CA LYS A 123 23.69 2.15 -22.81
C LYS A 123 25.16 1.73 -22.88
N VAL A 124 25.44 0.43 -22.80
CA VAL A 124 26.80 -0.11 -22.94
C VAL A 124 27.15 -0.17 -24.42
N LEU A 125 28.04 0.72 -24.87
CA LEU A 125 28.53 0.76 -26.27
C LEU A 125 29.72 -0.16 -26.53
N GLU A 126 30.47 -0.54 -25.49
CA GLU A 126 31.66 -1.39 -25.60
C GLU A 126 31.65 -2.46 -24.50
N PHE A 127 31.62 -3.72 -24.90
CA PHE A 127 31.68 -4.85 -23.98
C PHE A 127 33.07 -4.93 -23.33
N GLY A 128 33.12 -5.07 -21.99
CA GLY A 128 34.36 -5.29 -21.23
C GLY A 128 34.97 -4.05 -20.57
N ARG A 129 34.48 -2.83 -20.85
CA ARG A 129 34.86 -1.64 -20.09
C ARG A 129 33.99 -1.50 -18.84
N LYS A 130 34.62 -1.40 -17.67
CA LYS A 130 33.92 -1.12 -16.41
C LYS A 130 33.39 0.31 -16.43
N GLN A 131 32.07 0.48 -16.48
CA GLN A 131 31.43 1.80 -16.37
C GLN A 131 31.05 2.13 -14.92
N GLY A 132 30.93 3.42 -14.63
CA GLY A 132 30.33 3.91 -13.37
C GLY A 132 31.29 4.34 -12.26
N SER A 133 32.61 4.25 -12.48
CA SER A 133 33.62 4.74 -11.53
C SER A 133 34.28 6.03 -12.02
N SER A 134 34.79 6.85 -11.10
CA SER A 134 35.54 8.05 -11.46
C SER A 134 36.82 7.69 -12.24
N LYS A 135 37.30 8.59 -13.10
CA LYS A 135 38.56 8.39 -13.87
C LYS A 135 39.73 8.02 -12.96
N GLN A 136 39.84 8.70 -11.81
CA GLN A 136 40.90 8.44 -10.82
C GLN A 136 40.83 7.02 -10.23
N GLU A 137 39.62 6.51 -9.97
CA GLU A 137 39.44 5.15 -9.45
C GLU A 137 39.78 4.09 -10.51
N GLN A 138 39.45 4.35 -11.78
CA GLN A 138 39.82 3.46 -12.88
C GLN A 138 41.34 3.38 -13.05
N GLU A 139 42.03 4.52 -13.00
CA GLU A 139 43.47 4.58 -13.07
C GLU A 139 44.13 3.86 -11.90
N ARG A 140 43.65 4.08 -10.67
CA ARG A 140 44.11 3.37 -9.48
C ARG A 140 43.96 1.86 -9.65
N GLN A 141 42.80 1.37 -10.09
CA GLN A 141 42.58 -0.06 -10.32
C GLN A 141 43.50 -0.62 -11.42
N ARG A 142 43.72 0.13 -12.50
CA ARG A 142 44.64 -0.25 -13.58
C ARG A 142 46.08 -0.38 -13.08
N LEU A 143 46.55 0.57 -12.26
CA LEU A 143 47.88 0.54 -11.67
C LEU A 143 48.04 -0.64 -10.71
N VAL A 144 47.06 -0.89 -9.83
CA VAL A 144 47.08 -2.04 -8.92
C VAL A 144 47.11 -3.36 -9.69
N HIS A 145 46.33 -3.48 -10.76
CA HIS A 145 46.33 -4.68 -11.61
C HIS A 145 47.69 -4.89 -12.28
N LYS A 146 48.28 -3.83 -12.85
CA LYS A 146 49.60 -3.88 -13.47
C LYS A 146 50.66 -4.32 -12.45
N HIS A 147 50.71 -3.66 -11.29
CA HIS A 147 51.66 -4.01 -10.21
C HIS A 147 51.54 -5.48 -9.79
N ARG A 148 50.32 -5.99 -9.55
CA ARG A 148 50.10 -7.40 -9.18
C ARG A 148 50.55 -8.38 -10.27
N ARG A 149 50.34 -8.03 -11.55
CA ARG A 149 50.75 -8.86 -12.69
C ARG A 149 52.27 -8.94 -12.79
N GLU A 150 52.96 -7.80 -12.73
CA GLU A 150 54.42 -7.74 -12.79
C GLU A 150 55.05 -8.47 -11.59
N LEU A 151 54.56 -8.22 -10.37
CA LEU A 151 55.05 -8.88 -9.16
C LEU A 151 54.89 -10.40 -9.26
N LYS A 152 53.75 -10.88 -9.76
CA LYS A 152 53.51 -12.31 -9.96
C LYS A 152 54.43 -12.90 -11.03
N GLY A 153 54.77 -12.15 -12.06
CA GLY A 153 55.74 -12.53 -13.09
C GLY A 153 57.15 -12.68 -12.50
N ALA A 154 57.64 -11.64 -11.83
CA ALA A 154 58.97 -11.62 -11.22
C ALA A 154 59.17 -12.76 -10.21
N VAL A 155 58.18 -12.98 -9.32
CA VAL A 155 58.26 -14.09 -8.35
C VAL A 155 58.30 -15.46 -9.04
N ARG A 156 57.62 -15.63 -10.18
CA ARG A 156 57.66 -16.88 -10.96
C ARG A 156 59.01 -17.10 -11.63
N GLU A 157 59.71 -16.04 -12.02
CA GLU A 157 61.06 -16.12 -12.60
C GLU A 157 62.08 -16.47 -11.53
N ILE A 158 62.09 -15.75 -10.41
CA ILE A 158 62.95 -16.04 -9.26
C ILE A 158 62.82 -17.50 -8.81
N ARG A 159 61.60 -18.05 -8.77
CA ARG A 159 61.38 -19.46 -8.44
C ARG A 159 61.97 -20.42 -9.48
N ARG A 160 61.88 -20.10 -10.77
CA ARG A 160 62.46 -20.91 -11.85
C ARG A 160 63.99 -20.87 -11.77
N ASP A 161 64.57 -19.70 -11.53
CA ASP A 161 66.02 -19.52 -11.41
C ASP A 161 66.57 -20.27 -10.20
N ASN A 162 65.89 -20.16 -9.04
CA ASN A 162 66.27 -20.92 -7.84
C ASN A 162 66.24 -22.44 -8.08
N GLN A 163 65.22 -22.95 -8.78
CA GLN A 163 65.15 -24.37 -9.14
C GLN A 163 66.28 -24.77 -10.09
N PHE A 164 66.62 -23.91 -11.05
CA PHE A 164 67.73 -24.15 -11.97
C PHE A 164 69.07 -24.21 -11.23
N LEU A 165 69.35 -23.21 -10.38
CA LEU A 165 70.56 -23.18 -9.56
C LEU A 165 70.68 -24.39 -8.65
N ALA A 166 69.58 -24.79 -7.98
CA ALA A 166 69.57 -25.98 -7.13
C ALA A 166 69.92 -27.26 -7.91
N LYS A 167 69.38 -27.43 -9.13
CA LYS A 167 69.71 -28.57 -10.00
C LYS A 167 71.18 -28.56 -10.43
N MET A 168 71.70 -27.39 -10.80
CA MET A 168 73.10 -27.24 -11.22
C MET A 168 74.07 -27.55 -10.08
N GLN A 169 73.83 -26.99 -8.89
CA GLN A 169 74.63 -27.28 -7.69
C GLN A 169 74.59 -28.76 -7.32
N LEU A 170 73.41 -29.39 -7.41
CA LEU A 170 73.29 -30.83 -7.13
C LEU A 170 74.10 -31.66 -8.13
N ALA A 171 74.02 -31.35 -9.43
CA ALA A 171 74.78 -32.05 -10.46
C ALA A 171 76.29 -31.94 -10.22
N GLU A 172 76.78 -30.74 -9.89
CA GLU A 172 78.20 -30.49 -9.59
C GLU A 172 78.66 -31.28 -8.34
N VAL A 173 77.86 -31.28 -7.27
CA VAL A 173 78.17 -32.07 -6.06
C VAL A 173 78.22 -33.57 -6.37
N MET A 174 77.26 -34.08 -7.15
CA MET A 174 77.24 -35.48 -7.55
C MET A 174 78.46 -35.87 -8.39
N GLU A 175 78.87 -35.00 -9.31
CA GLU A 175 80.07 -35.20 -10.13
C GLU A 175 81.33 -35.23 -9.25
N ARG A 176 81.53 -34.22 -8.39
CA ARG A 176 82.67 -34.16 -7.46
C ARG A 176 82.74 -35.39 -6.54
N ASP A 177 81.60 -35.83 -6.01
CA ASP A 177 81.53 -37.03 -5.18
C ASP A 177 81.83 -38.31 -5.96
N SER A 178 81.38 -38.40 -7.21
CA SER A 178 81.66 -39.55 -8.08
C SER A 178 83.15 -39.65 -8.40
N GLU A 179 83.80 -38.53 -8.68
CA GLU A 179 85.25 -38.45 -8.92
C GLU A 179 86.04 -38.83 -7.67
N ARG A 180 85.66 -38.27 -6.51
CA ARG A 180 86.29 -38.60 -5.23
C ARG A 180 86.17 -40.09 -4.94
N LYS A 181 84.98 -40.68 -5.10
CA LYS A 181 84.76 -42.13 -4.90
C LYS A 181 85.61 -42.96 -5.86
N ARG A 182 85.73 -42.56 -7.13
CA ARG A 182 86.61 -43.22 -8.12
C ARG A 182 88.07 -43.19 -7.69
N LYS A 183 88.59 -42.02 -7.29
CA LYS A 183 89.98 -41.85 -6.81
C LYS A 183 90.25 -42.69 -5.56
N VAL A 184 89.34 -42.65 -4.59
CA VAL A 184 89.44 -43.46 -3.35
C VAL A 184 89.48 -44.94 -3.69
N LYS A 185 88.61 -45.43 -4.59
CA LYS A 185 88.61 -46.83 -5.04
C LYS A 185 89.93 -47.23 -5.69
N GLN A 186 90.51 -46.38 -6.53
CA GLN A 186 91.83 -46.63 -7.15
C GLN A 186 92.94 -46.72 -6.10
N LEU A 187 92.96 -45.82 -5.11
CA LEU A 187 93.94 -45.86 -4.02
C LEU A 187 93.83 -47.15 -3.19
N PHE A 188 92.62 -47.54 -2.79
CA PHE A 188 92.41 -48.79 -2.07
C PHE A 188 92.80 -50.03 -2.89
N GLN A 189 92.55 -50.01 -4.21
CA GLN A 189 92.98 -51.08 -5.10
C GLN A 189 94.51 -51.17 -5.18
N SER A 190 95.21 -50.03 -5.26
CA SER A 190 96.68 -49.97 -5.25
C SER A 190 97.27 -50.46 -3.93
N LEU A 191 96.69 -50.06 -2.79
CA LEU A 191 97.09 -50.56 -1.47
C LEU A 191 96.90 -52.08 -1.35
N ALA A 192 95.77 -52.61 -1.83
CA ALA A 192 95.52 -54.06 -1.83
C ALA A 192 96.53 -54.82 -2.69
N GLN A 193 96.95 -54.26 -3.82
CA GLN A 193 97.99 -54.83 -4.67
C GLN A 193 99.35 -54.86 -3.96
N GLN A 194 99.74 -53.75 -3.30
CA GLN A 194 100.98 -53.68 -2.52
C GLN A 194 101.01 -54.71 -1.38
N GLU A 195 99.89 -54.88 -0.67
CA GLU A 195 99.77 -55.90 0.37
C GLU A 195 99.91 -57.32 -0.21
N GLY A 196 99.33 -57.56 -1.39
CA GLY A 196 99.48 -58.81 -2.15
C GLY A 196 100.93 -59.08 -2.53
N ASP A 197 101.61 -58.09 -3.09
CA ASP A 197 103.03 -58.18 -3.49
C ASP A 197 103.94 -58.43 -2.29
N TRP A 198 103.69 -57.73 -1.16
CA TRP A 198 104.41 -57.94 0.08
C TRP A 198 104.22 -59.36 0.64
N LYS A 199 102.98 -59.88 0.64
CA LYS A 199 102.68 -61.26 1.03
C LYS A 199 103.40 -62.27 0.10
N ALA A 200 103.44 -62.01 -1.20
CA ALA A 200 104.15 -62.86 -2.15
C ALA A 200 105.67 -62.86 -1.90
N LEU A 201 106.27 -61.69 -1.65
CA LEU A 201 107.68 -61.55 -1.29
C LEU A 201 108.01 -62.29 0.02
N LYS A 202 107.13 -62.18 1.03
CA LYS A 202 107.27 -62.88 2.31
C LYS A 202 107.23 -64.40 2.15
N ARG A 203 106.40 -64.93 1.24
CA ARG A 203 106.36 -66.37 0.92
C ARG A 203 107.64 -66.86 0.24
N LYS A 204 108.24 -66.07 -0.67
CA LYS A 204 109.50 -66.42 -1.36
C LYS A 204 110.74 -66.40 -0.47
N LYS A 205 110.70 -65.68 0.67
CA LYS A 205 111.80 -65.61 1.64
C LYS A 205 111.78 -66.75 2.67
N ARG A 206 110.72 -67.56 2.71
CA ARG A 206 110.66 -68.82 3.46
C ARG A 206 111.13 -69.96 2.58
#